data_AF-C5L818-F1
#
_entry.id   AF-C5L818-F1
#
_cell.length_a   1.000
_cell.length_b   1.000
_cell.length_c   1.000
_cell.angle_alpha   90.00
_cell.angle_beta   90.00
_cell.angle_gamma   90.00
#
_symmetry.space_group_name_H-M   'P 1'
#
loop_
_entity.id
_entity.type
_entity.pdbx_description
1 polymer ?
#
loop_
_entity_poly.entity_id
_entity_poly.type
_entity_poly.pdbx_seq_one_letter_code
_entity_poly.pdbx_strand_id
1 'polypeptide(L)'
;MRKLILDTIAGRRVSSIVACILVLLLLEYITCRFILARVSYTEIDWKAYMQEVEGWLVDGDTNYYHLKGDTGPLVYPAAFLYLYAILRWIAGGDGTDIPAAQQVFLWLYLVTVAIVLVCLAYAGRKKSVPLVYYAL
;
A
#
# COMPACT_ATOMS: atom_id res chain seq x y z
N MET A 1 38.48 20.45 10.45
CA MET A 1 37.36 21.41 10.24
C MET A 1 36.49 21.10 9.02
N ARG A 2 37.03 20.94 7.80
CA ARG A 2 36.24 20.64 6.56
C ARG A 2 35.34 19.40 6.65
N LYS A 3 35.81 18.29 7.24
CA LYS A 3 35.02 17.06 7.43
C LYS A 3 33.79 17.29 8.33
N LEU A 4 33.97 17.98 9.46
CA LEU A 4 32.90 18.32 10.41
C LEU A 4 31.79 19.17 9.76
N ILE A 5 32.17 20.15 8.92
CA ILE A 5 31.21 20.99 8.20
C ILE A 5 30.40 20.16 7.20
N LEU A 6 31.07 19.28 6.44
CA LEU A 6 30.39 18.39 5.48
C LEU A 6 29.44 17.41 6.17
N ASP A 7 29.85 16.82 7.29
CA ASP A 7 29.02 15.91 8.09
C ASP A 7 27.79 16.64 8.65
N THR A 8 27.96 17.90 9.08
CA THR A 8 26.86 18.75 9.57
C THR A 8 25.87 19.09 8.47
N ILE A 9 26.35 19.44 7.27
CA ILE A 9 25.49 19.74 6.10
C ILE A 9 24.76 18.47 5.63
N ALA A 10 25.46 17.33 5.57
CA ALA A 10 24.86 16.05 5.23
C ALA A 10 23.77 15.64 6.23
N GLY A 11 24.04 15.78 7.54
CA GLY A 11 23.06 15.55 8.60
C GLY A 11 21.82 16.44 8.48
N ARG A 12 22.02 17.74 8.22
CA ARG A 12 20.92 18.69 7.99
C ARG A 12 20.06 18.30 6.79
N ARG A 13 20.69 17.90 5.67
CA ARG A 13 19.99 17.47 4.44
C ARG A 13 19.16 16.20 4.67
N VAL A 14 19.70 15.22 5.39
CA VAL A 14 18.97 13.98 5.73
C VAL A 14 17.77 14.31 6.63
N SER A 15 17.96 15.15 7.64
CA SER A 15 16.88 15.61 8.53
C SER A 15 15.76 16.31 7.74
N SER A 16 16.10 17.18 6.78
CA SER A 16 15.10 17.84 5.93
C SER A 16 14.31 16.87 5.05
N ILE A 17 14.96 15.86 4.46
CA ILE A 17 14.29 14.85 3.63
C ILE A 17 13.31 14.03 4.48
N VAL A 18 13.73 13.59 5.67
CA VAL A 18 12.85 12.84 6.58
C VAL A 18 11.65 13.69 6.98
N ALA A 19 11.86 14.96 7.33
CA ALA A 19 10.77 15.88 7.64
C ALA A 19 9.78 16.03 6.47
N CYS A 20 10.28 16.18 5.23
CA CYS A 20 9.43 16.23 4.05
C CYS A 20 8.60 14.94 3.86
N ILE A 21 9.21 13.76 4.03
CA ILE A 21 8.50 12.48 3.93
C ILE A 21 7.37 12.39 4.96
N LEU A 22 7.65 12.77 6.22
CA LEU A 22 6.64 12.75 7.28
C LEU A 22 5.47 13.70 7.00
N VAL A 23 5.76 14.90 6.49
CA VAL A 23 4.71 15.86 6.09
C VAL A 23 3.86 15.31 4.95
N LEU A 24 4.48 14.72 3.92
CA LEU A 24 3.75 14.11 2.80
C LEU A 24 2.87 12.95 3.27
N LEU A 25 3.37 12.07 4.14
CA LEU A 25 2.58 10.96 4.71
C LEU A 25 1.43 11.46 5.58
N LEU A 26 1.61 12.53 6.34
CA LEU A 26 0.54 13.13 7.13
C LEU A 26 -0.55 13.72 6.23
N LEU A 27 -0.17 14.47 5.20
CA LEU A 27 -1.11 15.02 4.23
C LEU A 27 -1.87 13.90 3.51
N GLU A 28 -1.17 12.84 3.12
CA GLU A 28 -1.79 11.68 2.46
C GLU A 28 -2.80 11.00 3.40
N TYR A 29 -2.43 10.76 4.66
CA TYR A 29 -3.34 10.20 5.66
C TYR A 29 -4.59 11.08 5.84
N ILE A 30 -4.44 12.39 5.95
CA ILE A 30 -5.58 13.33 6.09
C ILE A 30 -6.48 13.25 4.86
N THR A 31 -5.91 13.26 3.65
CA THR A 31 -6.66 13.15 2.39
C THR A 31 -7.42 11.83 2.32
N CYS A 32 -6.78 10.70 2.62
CA CYS A 32 -7.47 9.42 2.61
C CYS A 32 -8.59 9.35 3.66
N ARG A 33 -8.38 9.86 4.88
CA ARG A 33 -9.42 9.92 5.92
C ARG A 33 -10.59 10.80 5.49
N PHE A 34 -10.32 11.89 4.79
CA PHE A 34 -11.36 12.73 4.20
C PHE A 34 -12.15 11.97 3.13
N ILE A 35 -11.47 11.24 2.24
CA ILE A 35 -12.12 10.41 1.22
C ILE A 35 -13.01 9.35 1.88
N LEU A 36 -12.49 8.57 2.83
CA LEU A 36 -13.26 7.55 3.54
C LEU A 36 -14.49 8.11 4.27
N ALA A 37 -14.43 9.36 4.73
CA ALA A 37 -15.54 10.01 5.42
C ALA A 37 -16.58 10.65 4.49
N ARG A 38 -16.22 10.95 3.23
CA ARG A 38 -17.03 11.82 2.35
C ARG A 38 -17.41 11.20 1.01
N VAL A 39 -16.74 10.15 0.58
CA VAL A 39 -16.98 9.49 -0.69
C VAL A 39 -17.65 8.16 -0.43
N SER A 40 -18.82 7.95 -1.04
CA SER A 40 -19.54 6.68 -0.97
C SER A 40 -18.72 5.56 -1.62
N TYR A 41 -18.53 4.47 -0.89
CA TYR A 41 -17.84 3.29 -1.39
C TYR A 41 -18.74 2.49 -2.34
N THR A 42 -18.15 1.95 -3.41
CA THR A 42 -18.79 1.01 -4.31
C THR A 42 -18.13 -0.35 -4.12
N GLU A 43 -18.92 -1.34 -3.72
CA GLU A 43 -18.45 -2.62 -3.14
C GLU A 43 -18.46 -3.81 -4.12
N ILE A 44 -18.56 -3.56 -5.43
CA ILE A 44 -18.76 -4.58 -6.47
C ILE A 44 -17.69 -5.68 -6.37
N ASP A 45 -16.42 -5.30 -6.45
CA ASP A 45 -15.31 -6.25 -6.40
C ASP A 45 -15.22 -6.94 -5.04
N TRP A 46 -15.37 -6.19 -3.95
CA TRP A 46 -15.28 -6.75 -2.60
C TRP A 46 -16.31 -7.86 -2.36
N LYS A 47 -17.56 -7.63 -2.77
CA LYS A 47 -18.62 -8.65 -2.66
C LYS A 47 -18.30 -9.90 -3.47
N ALA A 48 -17.89 -9.73 -4.72
CA ALA A 48 -17.50 -10.85 -5.56
C ALA A 48 -16.34 -11.64 -4.93
N TYR A 49 -15.33 -10.96 -4.39
CA TYR A 49 -14.21 -11.58 -3.71
C TYR A 49 -14.62 -12.33 -2.45
N MET A 50 -15.57 -11.80 -1.66
CA MET A 50 -16.07 -12.51 -0.47
C MET A 50 -16.81 -13.79 -0.85
N GLN A 51 -17.59 -13.77 -1.93
CA GLN A 51 -18.30 -14.96 -2.45
C GLN A 51 -17.32 -16.02 -2.95
N GLU A 52 -16.29 -15.61 -3.70
CA GLU A 52 -15.24 -16.52 -4.18
C GLU A 52 -14.46 -17.16 -3.01
N VAL A 53 -14.13 -16.36 -1.99
CA VAL A 53 -13.45 -16.84 -0.77
C VAL A 53 -14.36 -17.75 0.05
N GLU A 54 -15.65 -17.46 0.13
CA GLU A 54 -16.62 -18.28 0.85
C GLU A 54 -16.75 -19.68 0.24
N GLY A 55 -16.81 -19.80 -1.09
CA GLY A 55 -16.81 -21.10 -1.77
C GLY A 55 -15.59 -21.95 -1.45
N TRP A 56 -14.42 -21.34 -1.27
CA TRP A 56 -13.21 -22.07 -0.86
C TRP A 56 -13.16 -22.35 0.64
N LEU A 57 -13.43 -21.34 1.47
CA LEU A 57 -13.19 -21.37 2.92
C LEU A 57 -14.30 -22.06 3.70
N VAL A 58 -15.56 -21.86 3.29
CA VAL A 58 -16.76 -22.36 3.98
C VAL A 58 -17.24 -23.64 3.32
N ASP A 59 -17.36 -23.66 2.00
CA ASP A 59 -17.86 -24.84 1.27
C ASP A 59 -16.75 -25.88 1.02
N GLY A 60 -15.48 -25.49 1.18
CA GLY A 60 -14.33 -26.37 0.97
C GLY A 60 -14.03 -26.68 -0.49
N ASP A 61 -14.57 -25.90 -1.44
CA ASP A 61 -14.35 -26.13 -2.86
C ASP A 61 -12.93 -25.73 -3.27
N THR A 62 -12.19 -26.70 -3.80
CA THR A 62 -10.83 -26.50 -4.32
C THR A 62 -10.77 -26.53 -5.83
N ASN A 63 -11.91 -26.78 -6.50
CA ASN A 63 -12.03 -26.74 -7.94
C ASN A 63 -12.28 -25.28 -8.39
N TYR A 64 -11.24 -24.67 -8.96
CA TYR A 64 -11.28 -23.27 -9.42
C TYR A 64 -12.39 -22.96 -10.42
N TYR A 65 -12.85 -23.95 -11.19
CA TYR A 65 -13.96 -23.77 -12.13
C TYR A 65 -15.30 -23.49 -11.44
N HIS A 66 -15.43 -23.79 -10.15
CA HIS A 66 -16.64 -23.56 -9.37
C HIS A 66 -16.59 -22.27 -8.56
N LEU A 67 -15.39 -21.78 -8.22
CA LEU A 67 -15.20 -20.54 -7.46
C LEU A 67 -15.57 -19.34 -8.33
N LYS A 68 -16.62 -18.61 -7.94
CA LYS A 68 -17.15 -17.46 -8.68
C LYS A 68 -17.89 -16.51 -7.76
N GLY A 69 -17.85 -15.23 -8.09
CA GLY A 69 -18.68 -14.19 -7.49
C GLY A 69 -19.65 -13.59 -8.52
N ASP A 70 -20.33 -12.52 -8.11
CA ASP A 70 -21.29 -11.79 -8.95
C ASP A 70 -20.65 -11.20 -10.22
N THR A 71 -19.32 -11.02 -10.23
CA THR A 71 -18.54 -10.51 -11.37
C THR A 71 -18.02 -11.61 -12.30
N GLY A 72 -18.25 -12.89 -11.99
CA GLY A 72 -17.81 -14.03 -12.80
C GLY A 72 -16.90 -15.00 -12.03
N PRO A 73 -16.22 -15.91 -12.76
CA PRO A 73 -15.35 -16.91 -12.15
C PRO A 73 -14.09 -16.27 -11.55
N LEU A 74 -13.54 -16.91 -10.52
CA LEU A 74 -12.27 -16.54 -9.92
C LEU A 74 -11.14 -16.74 -10.94
N VAL A 75 -10.47 -15.64 -11.28
CA VAL A 75 -9.35 -15.61 -12.25
C VAL A 75 -7.98 -15.46 -11.58
N TYR A 76 -7.96 -15.25 -10.26
CA TYR A 76 -6.73 -15.02 -9.50
C TYR A 76 -6.14 -16.34 -8.95
N PRO A 77 -4.81 -16.44 -8.77
CA PRO A 77 -4.19 -17.63 -8.19
C PRO A 77 -4.50 -17.80 -6.70
N ALA A 78 -4.21 -18.98 -6.13
CA ALA A 78 -4.51 -19.35 -4.74
C ALA A 78 -4.10 -18.34 -3.66
N ALA A 79 -3.01 -17.60 -3.88
CA ALA A 79 -2.58 -16.55 -2.96
C ALA A 79 -3.69 -15.51 -2.71
N PHE A 80 -4.53 -15.23 -3.71
CA PHE A 80 -5.70 -14.36 -3.57
C PHE A 80 -6.66 -14.89 -2.50
N LEU A 81 -7.02 -16.17 -2.54
CA LEU A 81 -7.93 -16.78 -1.57
C LEU A 81 -7.38 -16.67 -0.14
N TYR A 82 -6.09 -16.96 0.04
CA TYR A 82 -5.47 -16.85 1.37
C TYR A 82 -5.43 -15.42 1.88
N LEU A 83 -5.07 -14.45 1.03
CA LEU A 83 -5.01 -13.05 1.40
C LEU A 83 -6.41 -12.50 1.73
N TYR A 84 -7.39 -12.75 0.87
CA TYR A 84 -8.75 -12.27 1.08
C TYR A 84 -9.49 -13.01 2.19
N ALA A 85 -9.12 -14.24 2.54
CA ALA A 85 -9.60 -14.90 3.75
C ALA A 85 -9.13 -14.19 5.03
N ILE A 86 -7.87 -13.74 5.06
CA ILE A 86 -7.36 -12.92 6.18
C ILE A 86 -8.10 -11.58 6.23
N LEU A 87 -8.30 -10.92 5.09
CA LEU A 87 -9.04 -9.66 5.02
C LEU A 87 -10.51 -9.83 5.44
N ARG A 88 -11.18 -10.91 5.00
CA ARG A 88 -12.54 -11.28 5.42
C ARG A 88 -12.63 -11.46 6.93
N TRP A 89 -11.65 -12.13 7.52
CA TRP A 89 -11.57 -12.31 8.97
C TRP A 89 -11.47 -10.98 9.72
N ILE A 90 -10.63 -10.05 9.24
CA ILE A 90 -10.50 -8.70 9.83
C ILE A 90 -11.80 -7.90 9.64
N ALA A 91 -12.47 -8.06 8.50
CA ALA A 91 -13.70 -7.37 8.12
C ALA A 91 -14.95 -8.05 8.70
N GLY A 92 -14.93 -8.38 9.98
CA GLY A 92 -16.10 -8.91 10.71
C GLY A 92 -16.28 -10.43 10.61
N GLY A 93 -15.31 -11.16 10.09
CA GLY A 93 -15.36 -12.62 9.97
C GLY A 93 -16.02 -13.10 8.69
N ASP A 94 -17.10 -12.44 8.27
CA ASP A 94 -17.85 -12.71 7.03
C ASP A 94 -17.55 -11.74 5.87
N GLY A 95 -16.79 -10.68 6.14
CA GLY A 95 -16.45 -9.65 5.16
C GLY A 95 -17.45 -8.50 5.09
N THR A 96 -18.40 -8.39 6.02
CA THR A 96 -19.43 -7.33 5.99
C THR A 96 -19.00 -6.02 6.65
N ASP A 97 -17.95 -6.01 7.47
CA ASP A 97 -17.39 -4.79 8.05
C ASP A 97 -16.49 -4.05 7.04
N ILE A 98 -17.14 -3.38 6.09
CA ILE A 98 -16.49 -2.58 5.05
C ILE A 98 -15.60 -1.48 5.65
N PRO A 99 -16.02 -0.71 6.69
CA PRO A 99 -15.13 0.26 7.33
C PRO A 99 -13.83 -0.35 7.86
N ALA A 100 -13.87 -1.53 8.46
CA ALA A 100 -12.66 -2.23 8.90
C ALA A 100 -11.75 -2.59 7.71
N ALA A 101 -12.31 -3.15 6.63
CA ALA A 101 -11.55 -3.45 5.41
C ALA A 101 -10.89 -2.19 4.81
N GLN A 102 -11.64 -1.08 4.73
CA GLN A 102 -11.12 0.20 4.24
C GLN A 102 -9.95 0.73 5.08
N GLN A 103 -9.99 0.53 6.39
CA GLN A 103 -8.89 0.94 7.27
C GLN A 103 -7.62 0.10 7.04
N VAL A 104 -7.77 -1.19 6.70
CA VAL A 104 -6.63 -2.03 6.30
C VAL A 104 -6.02 -1.53 5.00
N PHE A 105 -6.83 -1.25 3.98
CA PHE A 105 -6.34 -0.74 2.70
C PHE A 105 -5.69 0.65 2.82
N LEU A 106 -6.22 1.51 3.69
CA LEU A 106 -5.60 2.80 4.01
C LEU A 106 -4.17 2.62 4.54
N TRP A 107 -3.98 1.74 5.53
CA TRP A 107 -2.65 1.50 6.08
C TRP A 107 -1.71 0.84 5.08
N LEU A 108 -2.20 -0.13 4.30
CA LEU A 108 -1.42 -0.77 3.25
C LEU A 108 -0.93 0.27 2.23
N TYR A 109 -1.84 1.14 1.78
CA TYR A 109 -1.50 2.24 0.88
C TYR A 109 -0.45 3.19 1.46
N LEU A 110 -0.61 3.64 2.71
CA LEU A 110 0.35 4.54 3.35
C LEU A 110 1.73 3.91 3.52
N VAL A 111 1.79 2.61 3.84
CA VAL A 111 3.05 1.86 3.89
C VAL A 111 3.68 1.79 2.51
N THR A 112 2.91 1.51 1.46
CA THR A 112 3.42 1.53 0.08
C THR A 112 3.98 2.89 -0.30
N VAL A 113 3.27 3.98 -0.02
CA VAL A 113 3.74 5.35 -0.27
C VAL A 113 5.02 5.65 0.51
N ALA A 114 5.09 5.27 1.78
CA ALA A 114 6.28 5.45 2.60
C ALA A 114 7.51 4.73 2.00
N ILE A 115 7.34 3.49 1.56
CA ILE A 115 8.40 2.72 0.90
C ILE A 115 8.85 3.43 -0.39
N VAL A 116 7.92 3.86 -1.23
CA VAL A 116 8.23 4.57 -2.48
C VAL A 116 9.02 5.86 -2.19
N LEU A 117 8.57 6.67 -1.23
CA LEU A 117 9.26 7.92 -0.85
C LEU A 117 10.67 7.66 -0.33
N VAL A 118 10.86 6.61 0.48
CA VAL A 118 12.19 6.19 0.97
C VAL A 118 13.08 5.72 -0.18
N CYS A 119 12.56 4.92 -1.12
CA CYS A 119 13.28 4.48 -2.31
C CYS A 119 13.72 5.67 -3.18
N LEU A 120 12.84 6.64 -3.42
CA LEU A 120 13.14 7.86 -4.18
C LEU A 120 14.20 8.71 -3.46
N ALA A 121 14.08 8.88 -2.15
CA ALA A 121 15.08 9.59 -1.35
C ALA A 121 16.46 8.89 -1.40
N TYR A 122 16.48 7.56 -1.38
CA TYR A 122 17.72 6.80 -1.52
C TYR A 122 18.33 6.94 -2.91
N ALA A 123 17.55 6.80 -3.97
CA ALA A 123 18.01 6.94 -5.36
C ALA A 123 18.54 8.35 -5.65
N GLY A 124 17.84 9.39 -5.16
CA GLY A 124 18.25 10.80 -5.31
C GLY A 124 19.57 11.16 -4.64
N ARG A 125 20.05 10.36 -3.68
CA ARG A 125 21.39 10.54 -3.07
C ARG A 125 22.53 10.07 -3.97
N LYS A 126 22.28 9.18 -4.94
CA LYS A 126 23.31 8.59 -5.82
C LYS A 126 23.66 9.42 -7.07
N LYS A 127 23.30 10.71 -7.14
CA LYS A 127 23.83 11.61 -8.20
C LYS A 127 25.18 12.20 -7.78
N SER A 128 26.24 11.43 -8.01
CA SER A 128 27.60 11.94 -8.19
C SER A 128 28.05 11.55 -9.59
N VAL A 129 27.69 12.35 -10.59
CA VAL A 129 28.33 12.28 -11.91
C VAL A 129 29.67 12.99 -11.74
N PRO A 130 30.83 12.33 -11.90
CA PRO A 130 32.10 13.02 -11.85
C PRO A 130 32.15 14.03 -12.99
N LEU A 131 32.30 15.31 -12.64
CA LEU A 131 32.46 16.45 -13.53
C LEU A 131 33.85 16.45 -14.20
N VAL A 132 34.33 15.28 -14.63
CA VAL A 132 35.70 15.06 -15.15
C VAL A 132 35.70 14.75 -16.66
N TYR A 133 34.53 14.60 -17.30
CA TYR A 133 34.45 14.24 -18.73
C TYR A 133 34.35 15.42 -19.73
N TYR A 134 34.53 16.67 -19.29
CA TYR A 134 34.44 17.85 -20.18
C TYR A 134 35.76 18.63 -20.34
N ALA A 135 36.91 18.03 -20.05
CA ALA A 135 38.23 18.67 -20.18
C ALA A 135 39.24 17.82 -20.97
N LEU A 136 38.82 17.34 -22.15
CA LEU A 136 39.70 16.88 -23.23
C LEU A 136 39.32 17.59 -24.53
#